data_AF-A0A061G1B7-F1
#
_entry.id   AF-A0A061G1B7-F1
#
_cell.length_a   1.000
_cell.length_b   1.000
_cell.length_c   1.000
_cell.angle_alpha   90.00
_cell.angle_beta   90.00
_cell.angle_gamma   90.00
#
_symmetry.space_group_name_H-M   'P 1'
#
loop_
_entity.id
_entity.type
_entity.pdbx_description
1 polymer ?
#
loop_
_entity_poly.entity_id
_entity_poly.type
_entity_poly.pdbx_seq_one_letter_code
_entity_poly.pdbx_strand_id
1 'polypeptide(L)'
;MSNSTERYQKLGLRESLTRIYQYPIACKELSSILRGAYGKLPKNLQALIFQDTLTAFRLLPEMQTRSANAAAQLLLQSAESALPKQKKSLVVTEFKQAKVAYIRRSRAHREETVSAQLPQDVLVHIFSLLDLQSLISVTLVCRSWSLAANDSHLWELQYTTVFGRSKTCSRTKMQQSSRLVKEDYMFLKENGDTKTHIHWKESF
;
A
#
# COMPACT_ATOMS: atom_id res chain seq x y z
N MET A 1 -39.52 16.88 20.24
CA MET A 1 -38.98 15.51 20.10
C MET A 1 -38.56 15.33 18.64
N SER A 2 -37.27 15.27 18.33
CA SER A 2 -36.81 15.17 16.93
C SER A 2 -37.29 13.87 16.28
N ASN A 3 -37.77 13.99 15.03
CA ASN A 3 -38.26 12.85 14.27
C ASN A 3 -37.14 11.81 14.12
N SER A 4 -37.47 10.52 14.18
CA SER A 4 -36.49 9.43 14.01
C SER A 4 -35.68 9.56 12.72
N THR A 5 -36.31 10.07 11.66
CA THR A 5 -35.66 10.37 10.37
C THR A 5 -34.64 11.49 10.47
N GLU A 6 -34.96 12.60 11.15
CA GLU A 6 -34.02 13.70 11.36
C GLU A 6 -32.81 13.26 12.18
N ARG A 7 -33.03 12.43 13.21
CA ARG A 7 -31.94 11.88 14.02
C ARG A 7 -31.01 11.01 13.19
N TYR A 8 -31.57 10.17 12.31
CA TYR A 8 -30.76 9.37 11.39
C TYR A 8 -29.97 10.24 10.40
N GLN A 9 -30.61 11.25 9.80
CA GLN A 9 -29.92 12.17 8.88
C GLN A 9 -28.78 12.93 9.56
N LYS A 10 -28.96 13.32 10.83
CA LYS A 10 -27.90 13.96 11.62
C LYS A 10 -26.67 13.07 11.86
N LEU A 11 -26.76 11.75 11.68
CA LEU A 11 -25.59 10.86 11.75
C LEU A 11 -24.62 11.07 10.57
N GLY A 12 -25.07 11.71 9.48
CA GLY A 12 -24.21 12.02 8.33
C GLY A 12 -23.61 10.78 7.65
N LEU A 13 -24.31 9.64 7.70
CA LEU A 13 -23.79 8.37 7.19
C LEU A 13 -23.58 8.43 5.68
N ARG A 14 -24.49 9.09 4.96
CA ARG A 14 -24.41 9.21 3.50
C ARG A 14 -23.20 10.01 3.05
N GLU A 15 -22.91 11.11 3.72
CA GLU A 15 -21.73 11.95 3.49
C GLU A 15 -20.45 11.21 3.88
N SER A 16 -20.50 10.42 4.96
CA SER A 16 -19.38 9.59 5.39
C SER A 16 -19.04 8.49 4.38
N LEU A 17 -20.04 7.97 3.64
CA LEU A 17 -19.81 6.98 2.58
C LEU A 17 -19.02 7.53 1.40
N THR A 18 -19.05 8.83 1.12
CA THR A 18 -18.29 9.39 -0.02
C THR A 18 -16.81 9.59 0.30
N ARG A 19 -16.39 9.38 1.55
CA ARG A 19 -15.02 9.63 2.02
C ARG A 19 -14.30 8.32 2.30
N ILE A 20 -13.19 8.07 1.62
CA ILE A 20 -12.45 6.79 1.66
C ILE A 20 -12.14 6.31 3.08
N TYR A 21 -11.71 7.22 3.97
CA TYR A 21 -11.33 6.90 5.35
C TYR A 21 -12.53 6.71 6.29
N GLN A 22 -13.69 7.27 5.97
CA GLN A 22 -14.93 7.16 6.76
C GLN A 22 -15.86 6.06 6.25
N TYR A 23 -15.74 5.66 4.99
CA TYR A 23 -16.58 4.64 4.36
C TYR A 23 -16.65 3.33 5.17
N PRO A 24 -15.54 2.72 5.64
CA PRO A 24 -15.62 1.47 6.40
C PRO A 24 -16.37 1.63 7.73
N ILE A 25 -16.30 2.81 8.35
CA ILE A 25 -17.00 3.12 9.60
C ILE A 25 -18.49 3.25 9.30
N ALA A 26 -18.87 4.03 8.29
CA ALA A 26 -20.25 4.20 7.87
C ALA A 26 -20.93 2.87 7.49
N CYS A 27 -20.22 1.98 6.78
CA CYS A 27 -20.72 0.63 6.48
C CYS A 27 -20.98 -0.21 7.74
N LYS A 28 -20.10 -0.12 8.75
CA LYS A 28 -20.27 -0.82 10.03
C LYS A 28 -21.46 -0.28 10.81
N GLU A 29 -21.62 1.04 10.87
CA GLU A 29 -22.78 1.68 11.51
C GLU A 29 -24.09 1.29 10.82
N LEU A 30 -24.14 1.35 9.49
CA LEU A 30 -25.30 0.87 8.71
C LEU A 30 -25.60 -0.61 8.98
N SER A 31 -24.57 -1.45 9.08
CA SER A 31 -24.68 -2.86 9.45
C SER A 31 -25.32 -3.05 10.83
N SER A 32 -24.87 -2.28 11.82
CA SER A 32 -25.43 -2.30 13.19
C SER A 32 -26.90 -1.87 13.21
N ILE A 33 -27.25 -0.81 12.48
CA ILE A 33 -28.63 -0.32 12.36
C ILE A 33 -29.52 -1.38 11.69
N LEU A 34 -29.03 -2.01 10.62
CA LEU A 34 -29.77 -3.06 9.91
C LEU A 34 -30.11 -4.22 10.84
N ARG A 35 -29.12 -4.76 11.58
CA ARG A 35 -29.34 -5.90 12.48
C ARG A 35 -30.19 -5.54 13.70
N GLY A 36 -29.94 -4.38 14.31
CA GLY A 36 -30.52 -4.03 15.61
C GLY A 36 -31.91 -3.41 15.54
N ALA A 37 -32.20 -2.65 14.47
CA ALA A 37 -33.35 -1.76 14.47
C ALA A 37 -34.26 -1.89 13.24
N TYR A 38 -33.77 -2.32 12.07
CA TYR A 38 -34.48 -2.17 10.78
C TYR A 38 -35.96 -2.53 10.82
N GLY A 39 -36.31 -3.72 11.33
CA GLY A 39 -37.70 -4.20 11.38
C GLY A 39 -38.63 -3.38 12.28
N LYS A 40 -38.08 -2.64 13.24
CA LYS A 40 -38.83 -1.81 14.22
C LYS A 40 -38.97 -0.34 13.77
N LEU A 41 -38.26 0.07 12.72
CA LEU A 41 -38.24 1.45 12.27
C LEU A 41 -39.47 1.79 11.40
N PRO A 42 -39.91 3.05 11.40
CA PRO A 42 -40.92 3.55 10.46
C PRO A 42 -40.55 3.31 8.98
N LYS A 43 -41.55 3.13 8.11
CA LYS A 43 -41.34 2.76 6.69
C LYS A 43 -40.50 3.76 5.90
N ASN A 44 -40.66 5.06 6.18
CA ASN A 44 -39.84 6.12 5.59
C ASN A 44 -38.36 5.96 5.95
N LEU A 45 -38.04 5.67 7.21
CA LEU A 45 -36.67 5.45 7.66
C LEU A 45 -36.09 4.12 7.15
N GLN A 46 -36.91 3.06 7.08
CA GLN A 46 -36.52 1.80 6.42
C GLN A 46 -36.16 2.00 4.94
N ALA A 47 -36.85 2.91 4.24
CA ALA A 47 -36.56 3.24 2.85
C ALA A 47 -35.23 4.00 2.74
N LEU A 48 -34.98 4.96 3.63
CA LEU A 48 -33.75 5.73 3.65
C LEU A 48 -32.52 4.87 3.94
N ILE A 49 -32.56 4.02 4.99
CA ILE A 49 -31.48 3.09 5.32
C ILE A 49 -31.20 2.12 4.16
N PHE A 50 -32.26 1.67 3.49
CA PHE A 50 -32.14 0.81 2.33
C PHE A 50 -31.44 1.52 1.16
N GLN A 51 -31.79 2.78 0.90
CA GLN A 51 -31.13 3.60 -0.11
C GLN A 51 -29.65 3.86 0.23
N ASP A 52 -29.32 4.14 1.48
CA ASP A 52 -27.94 4.35 1.91
C ASP A 52 -27.13 3.05 1.83
N THR A 53 -27.76 1.90 2.08
CA THR A 53 -27.15 0.58 1.86
C THR A 53 -26.80 0.33 0.40
N LEU A 54 -27.71 0.65 -0.53
CA LEU A 54 -27.44 0.57 -1.97
C LEU A 54 -26.33 1.54 -2.39
N THR A 55 -26.37 2.76 -1.86
CA THR A 55 -25.37 3.81 -2.13
C THR A 55 -23.98 3.35 -1.67
N ALA A 56 -23.87 2.73 -0.50
CA ALA A 56 -22.61 2.17 -0.01
C ALA A 56 -22.02 1.17 -1.03
N PHE A 57 -22.82 0.23 -1.54
CA PHE A 57 -22.33 -0.72 -2.54
C PHE A 57 -21.92 -0.04 -3.84
N ARG A 58 -22.69 0.94 -4.33
CA ARG A 58 -22.35 1.68 -5.56
C ARG A 58 -21.04 2.44 -5.44
N LEU A 59 -20.70 2.93 -4.25
CA LEU A 59 -19.45 3.65 -3.97
C LEU A 59 -18.25 2.72 -3.71
N LEU A 60 -18.47 1.44 -3.39
CA LEU A 60 -17.39 0.48 -3.10
C LEU A 60 -16.24 0.48 -4.14
N PRO A 61 -16.48 0.53 -5.46
CA PRO A 61 -15.40 0.54 -6.46
C PRO A 61 -14.43 1.72 -6.30
N GLU A 62 -14.88 2.84 -5.75
CA GLU A 62 -14.06 4.04 -5.55
C GLU A 62 -13.16 3.92 -4.31
N MET A 63 -13.53 3.07 -3.35
CA MET A 63 -12.89 3.02 -2.03
C MET A 63 -11.58 2.22 -2.00
N GLN A 64 -11.31 1.39 -3.03
CA GLN A 64 -10.08 0.63 -3.36
C GLN A 64 -9.22 0.06 -2.20
N THR A 65 -9.76 -0.09 -0.99
CA THR A 65 -9.05 -0.52 0.21
C THR A 65 -9.59 -1.85 0.72
N ARG A 66 -8.70 -2.65 1.33
CA ARG A 66 -9.08 -3.94 1.93
C ARG A 66 -10.13 -3.76 3.04
N SER A 67 -10.00 -2.69 3.84
CA SER A 67 -10.94 -2.34 4.92
C SER A 67 -12.33 -2.00 4.38
N ALA A 68 -12.43 -1.22 3.30
CA ALA A 68 -13.71 -0.92 2.65
C ALA A 68 -14.38 -2.19 2.12
N ASN A 69 -13.63 -3.09 1.49
CA ASN A 69 -14.18 -4.36 1.03
C ASN A 69 -14.72 -5.23 2.19
N ALA A 70 -13.96 -5.37 3.28
CA ALA A 70 -14.39 -6.14 4.44
C ALA A 70 -15.65 -5.53 5.09
N ALA A 71 -15.71 -4.20 5.22
CA ALA A 71 -16.86 -3.50 5.77
C ALA A 71 -18.10 -3.63 4.87
N ALA A 72 -17.94 -3.59 3.55
CA ALA A 72 -19.05 -3.80 2.61
C ALA A 72 -19.57 -5.25 2.64
N GLN A 73 -18.69 -6.25 2.81
CA GLN A 73 -19.12 -7.64 3.01
C GLN A 73 -19.91 -7.83 4.31
N LEU A 74 -19.48 -7.19 5.40
CA LEU A 74 -20.21 -7.17 6.66
C LEU A 74 -21.59 -6.52 6.51
N LEU A 75 -21.66 -5.42 5.77
CA LEU A 75 -22.91 -4.74 5.46
C LEU A 75 -23.86 -5.63 4.65
N LEU A 76 -23.36 -6.37 3.67
CA LEU A 76 -24.14 -7.34 2.90
C LEU A 76 -24.75 -8.42 3.81
N GLN A 77 -23.95 -9.05 4.68
CA GLN A 77 -24.46 -10.07 5.61
C GLN A 77 -25.57 -9.53 6.52
N SER A 78 -25.42 -8.28 6.95
CA SER A 78 -26.41 -7.60 7.79
C SER A 78 -27.70 -7.30 7.02
N ALA A 79 -27.56 -6.88 5.76
CA ALA A 79 -28.69 -6.64 4.88
C ALA A 79 -29.43 -7.94 4.55
N GLU A 80 -28.71 -9.04 4.31
CA GLU A 80 -29.29 -10.34 4.01
C GLU A 80 -30.08 -10.98 5.17
N SER A 81 -29.74 -10.63 6.42
CA SER A 81 -30.42 -11.10 7.62
C SER A 81 -31.59 -10.19 8.03
N ALA A 82 -31.50 -8.88 7.78
CA ALA A 82 -32.50 -7.91 8.23
C ALA A 82 -33.55 -7.53 7.17
N LEU A 83 -33.24 -7.63 5.88
CA LEU A 83 -34.12 -7.12 4.81
C LEU A 83 -35.16 -8.15 4.34
N PRO A 84 -36.38 -7.70 3.96
CA PRO A 84 -37.37 -8.54 3.28
C PRO A 84 -36.87 -9.09 1.94
N LYS A 85 -37.45 -10.22 1.49
CA LYS A 85 -37.02 -10.98 0.29
C LYS A 85 -36.72 -10.11 -0.94
N GLN A 86 -37.62 -9.21 -1.33
CA GLN A 86 -37.45 -8.35 -2.51
C GLN A 86 -36.29 -7.36 -2.38
N LYS A 87 -36.10 -6.77 -1.20
CA LYS A 87 -35.00 -5.82 -0.94
C LYS A 87 -33.65 -6.53 -0.86
N LYS A 88 -33.65 -7.74 -0.29
CA LYS A 88 -32.47 -8.61 -0.21
C LYS A 88 -31.95 -8.96 -1.61
N SER A 89 -32.81 -9.39 -2.53
CA SER A 89 -32.36 -9.73 -3.89
C SER A 89 -31.71 -8.54 -4.58
N LEU A 90 -32.31 -7.34 -4.48
CA LEU A 90 -31.76 -6.12 -5.07
C LEU A 90 -30.39 -5.74 -4.48
N VAL A 91 -30.24 -5.80 -3.16
CA VAL A 91 -28.97 -5.54 -2.48
C VAL A 91 -27.88 -6.53 -2.91
N VAL A 92 -28.22 -7.82 -3.00
CA VAL A 92 -27.25 -8.85 -3.42
C VAL A 92 -26.81 -8.63 -4.87
N THR A 93 -27.73 -8.27 -5.77
CA THR A 93 -27.37 -7.99 -7.17
C THR A 93 -26.47 -6.77 -7.29
N GLU A 94 -26.79 -5.70 -6.56
CA GLU A 94 -26.00 -4.46 -6.55
C GLU A 94 -24.61 -4.69 -5.96
N PHE A 95 -24.50 -5.43 -4.85
CA PHE A 95 -23.20 -5.78 -4.29
C PHE A 95 -22.36 -6.62 -5.26
N LYS A 96 -22.95 -7.61 -5.94
CA LYS A 96 -22.22 -8.43 -6.93
C LYS A 96 -21.67 -7.57 -8.07
N GLN A 97 -22.48 -6.66 -8.61
CA GLN A 97 -22.07 -5.73 -9.66
C GLN A 97 -20.95 -4.80 -9.17
N ALA A 98 -21.12 -4.18 -8.00
CA ALA A 98 -20.11 -3.34 -7.39
C ALA A 98 -18.81 -4.10 -7.10
N LYS A 99 -18.90 -5.35 -6.66
CA LYS A 99 -17.74 -6.20 -6.39
C LYS A 99 -16.94 -6.50 -7.65
N VAL A 100 -17.61 -6.76 -8.77
CA VAL A 100 -16.97 -6.92 -10.08
C VAL A 100 -16.28 -5.62 -10.50
N ALA A 101 -16.96 -4.47 -10.38
CA ALA A 101 -16.38 -3.16 -10.70
C ALA A 101 -15.17 -2.83 -9.82
N TYR A 102 -15.23 -3.10 -8.51
CA TYR A 102 -14.12 -2.97 -7.58
C TYR A 102 -12.91 -3.80 -8.01
N ILE A 103 -13.12 -5.07 -8.39
CA ILE A 103 -12.03 -5.95 -8.84
C ILE A 103 -11.42 -5.41 -10.15
N ARG A 104 -12.26 -5.06 -11.13
CA ARG A 104 -11.80 -4.51 -12.42
C ARG A 104 -10.95 -3.25 -12.21
N ARG A 105 -11.42 -2.32 -11.38
CA ARG A 105 -10.68 -1.10 -11.06
C ARG A 105 -9.36 -1.37 -10.35
N SER A 106 -9.35 -2.30 -9.40
CA SER A 106 -8.11 -2.69 -8.70
C SER A 106 -7.05 -3.32 -9.63
N ARG A 107 -7.46 -3.95 -10.74
CA ARG A 107 -6.54 -4.49 -11.75
C ARG A 107 -5.99 -3.40 -12.66
N ALA A 108 -6.85 -2.52 -13.17
CA ALA A 108 -6.42 -1.36 -13.95
C ALA A 108 -5.45 -0.47 -13.16
N HIS A 109 -5.73 -0.23 -11.86
CA HIS A 109 -4.84 0.56 -11.02
C HIS A 109 -3.54 -0.18 -10.68
N ARG A 110 -3.54 -1.52 -10.65
CA ARG A 110 -2.28 -2.28 -10.55
C ARG A 110 -1.39 -2.06 -11.75
N GLU A 111 -1.96 -2.06 -12.95
CA GLU A 111 -1.23 -1.77 -14.20
C GLU A 111 -0.63 -0.35 -14.19
N GLU A 112 -1.35 0.65 -13.65
CA GLU A 112 -0.79 1.99 -13.40
C GLU A 112 0.30 2.01 -12.30
N THR A 113 0.10 1.30 -11.18
CA THR A 113 1.09 1.29 -10.08
C THR A 113 2.39 0.54 -10.39
N VAL A 114 2.44 -0.28 -11.44
CA VAL A 114 3.72 -0.80 -11.97
C VAL A 114 4.60 0.38 -12.44
N SER A 115 4.00 1.50 -12.86
CA SER A 115 4.71 2.74 -13.17
C SER A 115 5.06 3.60 -11.94
N ALA A 116 4.53 3.29 -10.75
CA ALA A 116 4.76 4.06 -9.52
C ALA A 116 5.91 3.50 -8.66
N GLN A 117 6.60 2.46 -9.11
CA GLN A 117 7.82 1.98 -8.47
C GLN A 117 8.99 2.89 -8.86
N LEU A 118 9.86 3.20 -7.89
CA LEU A 118 11.10 3.91 -8.18
C LEU A 118 11.92 3.11 -9.20
N PRO A 119 12.58 3.77 -10.16
CA PRO A 119 13.53 3.11 -11.05
C PRO A 119 14.57 2.32 -10.26
N GLN A 120 15.03 1.23 -10.84
CA GLN A 120 15.95 0.29 -10.19
C GLN A 120 17.22 1.00 -9.68
N ASP A 121 17.78 1.90 -10.48
CA ASP A 121 19.00 2.65 -10.12
C ASP A 121 18.79 3.56 -8.90
N VAL A 122 17.58 4.12 -8.74
CA VAL A 122 17.24 4.95 -7.58
C VAL A 122 17.13 4.08 -6.32
N LEU A 123 16.57 2.87 -6.43
CA LEU A 123 16.55 1.92 -5.32
C LEU A 123 17.97 1.49 -4.93
N VAL A 124 18.82 1.18 -5.89
CA VAL A 124 20.23 0.86 -5.66
C VAL A 124 20.93 2.02 -4.95
N HIS A 125 20.73 3.26 -5.41
CA HIS A 125 21.30 4.43 -4.76
C HIS A 125 20.82 4.58 -3.30
N ILE A 126 19.52 4.43 -3.03
CA ILE A 126 18.98 4.46 -1.66
C ILE A 126 19.60 3.33 -0.82
N PHE A 127 19.71 2.13 -1.36
CA PHE A 127 20.25 0.96 -0.64
C PHE A 127 21.75 1.08 -0.35
N SER A 128 22.49 1.88 -1.12
CA SER A 128 23.91 2.18 -0.85
C SER A 128 24.13 2.92 0.47
N LEU A 129 23.08 3.58 1.00
CA LEU A 129 23.12 4.31 2.27
C LEU A 129 22.79 3.42 3.49
N LEU A 130 22.38 2.17 3.26
CA LEU A 130 22.00 1.25 4.32
C LEU A 130 23.21 0.54 4.91
N ASP A 131 23.12 0.17 6.19
CA ASP A 131 24.07 -0.75 6.81
C ASP A 131 23.82 -2.20 6.34
N LEU A 132 24.79 -3.08 6.55
CA LEU A 132 24.75 -4.46 6.08
C LEU A 132 23.48 -5.22 6.52
N GLN A 133 23.06 -5.04 7.77
CA GLN A 133 21.88 -5.72 8.31
C GLN A 133 20.59 -5.21 7.66
N SER A 134 20.47 -3.89 7.49
CA SER A 134 19.34 -3.30 6.77
C SER A 134 19.33 -3.73 5.30
N LEU A 135 20.49 -3.74 4.63
CA LEU A 135 20.62 -4.17 3.24
C LEU A 135 20.16 -5.62 3.04
N ILE A 136 20.54 -6.54 3.94
CA ILE A 136 20.05 -7.92 3.94
C ILE A 136 18.53 -7.95 4.12
N SER A 137 17.99 -7.17 5.07
CA SER A 137 16.55 -7.10 5.34
C SER A 137 15.74 -6.66 4.12
N VAL A 138 16.28 -5.73 3.34
CA VAL A 138 15.68 -5.21 2.10
C VAL A 138 15.51 -6.30 1.04
N THR A 139 16.41 -7.30 1.01
CA THR A 139 16.31 -8.43 0.05
C THR A 139 15.07 -9.30 0.24
N LEU A 140 14.44 -9.23 1.42
CA LEU A 140 13.28 -10.05 1.81
C LEU A 140 11.94 -9.33 1.62
N VAL A 141 11.93 -8.05 1.23
CA VAL A 141 10.71 -7.22 1.16
C VAL A 141 9.84 -7.59 -0.04
N CYS A 142 10.40 -7.53 -1.25
CA CYS A 142 9.70 -7.89 -2.49
C CYS A 142 10.68 -8.21 -3.62
N ARG A 143 10.19 -8.73 -4.75
CA ARG A 143 11.04 -9.12 -5.89
C ARG A 143 11.86 -7.97 -6.46
N SER A 144 11.27 -6.78 -6.64
CA SER A 144 11.98 -5.60 -7.16
C SER A 144 13.09 -5.13 -6.20
N TRP A 145 12.80 -5.06 -4.90
CA TRP A 145 13.78 -4.67 -3.89
C TRP A 145 14.89 -5.72 -3.76
N SER A 146 14.55 -7.00 -3.84
CA SER A 146 15.54 -8.09 -3.87
C SER A 146 16.47 -7.96 -5.07
N LEU A 147 15.93 -7.64 -6.26
CA LEU A 147 16.75 -7.40 -7.45
C LEU A 147 17.73 -6.22 -7.24
N ALA A 148 17.28 -5.13 -6.60
CA ALA A 148 18.12 -3.93 -6.39
C ALA A 148 19.17 -4.16 -5.29
N ALA A 149 18.79 -4.84 -4.21
CA ALA A 149 19.69 -5.14 -3.10
C ALA A 149 20.74 -6.20 -3.45
N ASN A 150 20.56 -6.97 -4.53
CA ASN A 150 21.56 -7.91 -5.05
C ASN A 150 22.50 -7.28 -6.10
N ASP A 151 22.45 -5.96 -6.29
CA ASP A 151 23.39 -5.27 -7.17
C ASP A 151 24.84 -5.45 -6.69
N SER A 152 25.72 -5.87 -7.60
CA SER A 152 27.11 -6.24 -7.27
C SER A 152 27.91 -5.06 -6.70
N HIS A 153 27.63 -3.83 -7.15
CA HIS A 153 28.34 -2.63 -6.70
C HIS A 153 28.01 -2.30 -5.24
N LEU A 154 26.79 -2.61 -4.77
CA LEU A 154 26.42 -2.42 -3.36
C LEU A 154 27.25 -3.28 -2.43
N TRP A 155 27.41 -4.56 -2.76
CA TRP A 155 28.19 -5.49 -1.94
C TRP A 155 29.68 -5.19 -1.99
N GLU A 156 30.21 -4.71 -3.13
CA GLU A 156 31.58 -4.20 -3.24
C GLU A 156 31.81 -2.97 -2.33
N LEU A 157 30.87 -2.02 -2.33
CA LEU A 157 30.92 -0.82 -1.47
C LEU A 157 30.87 -1.19 0.03
N GLN A 158 30.00 -2.12 0.40
CA GLN A 158 29.92 -2.61 1.79
C GLN A 158 31.19 -3.34 2.18
N TYR A 159 31.75 -4.18 1.28
CA TYR A 159 32.95 -4.96 1.55
C TYR A 159 34.16 -4.03 1.77
N THR A 160 34.31 -3.01 0.92
CA THR A 160 35.36 -2.00 1.08
C THR A 160 35.17 -1.14 2.33
N THR A 161 33.94 -0.84 2.72
CA THR A 161 33.66 -0.10 3.96
C THR A 161 34.02 -0.91 5.21
N VAL A 162 33.65 -2.19 5.25
CA VAL A 162 33.88 -3.08 6.40
C VAL A 162 35.34 -3.55 6.46
N PHE A 163 35.91 -3.99 5.34
CA PHE A 163 37.23 -4.63 5.28
C PHE A 163 38.33 -3.74 4.69
N GLY A 164 37.99 -2.72 3.90
CA GLY A 164 38.98 -1.85 3.21
C GLY A 164 39.76 -0.93 4.14
N ARG A 165 39.30 -0.69 5.37
CA ARG A 165 40.08 0.01 6.41
C ARG A 165 41.33 -0.75 6.87
N SER A 166 41.47 -2.03 6.53
CA SER A 166 42.62 -2.85 6.94
C SER A 166 43.88 -2.71 6.07
N LYS A 167 43.78 -2.11 4.86
CA LYS A 167 44.92 -2.03 3.94
C LYS A 167 45.82 -0.79 4.12
N THR A 168 45.48 0.15 5.00
CA THR A 168 46.28 1.37 5.23
C THR A 168 47.13 1.34 6.49
N CYS A 169 47.25 0.21 7.20
CA CYS A 169 48.21 0.07 8.30
C CYS A 169 49.46 -0.71 7.86
N SER A 170 50.18 -0.17 6.87
CA SER A 170 51.61 -0.46 6.65
C SER A 170 52.12 0.39 5.49
N ARG A 171 52.40 1.68 5.79
CA ARG A 171 53.51 2.43 5.19
C ARG A 171 53.65 3.77 5.89
N THR A 172 54.61 3.80 6.80
CA THR A 172 55.12 4.95 7.52
C THR A 172 55.77 5.96 6.57
N LYS A 173 55.58 7.25 6.86
CA LYS A 173 56.21 8.48 6.30
C LYS A 173 55.66 8.86 4.90
N MET A 174 55.12 10.05 4.65
CA MET A 174 55.65 11.38 4.99
C MET A 174 54.55 12.46 4.82
N GLN A 175 54.57 13.45 5.72
CA GLN A 175 53.97 14.79 5.67
C GLN A 175 53.57 15.35 4.28
N GLN A 176 52.35 15.89 4.13
CA GLN A 176 52.08 17.34 4.15
C GLN A 176 50.57 17.67 4.11
N SER A 177 50.28 18.77 4.79
CA SER A 177 48.99 19.46 4.95
C SER A 177 48.48 20.06 3.63
N SER A 178 47.17 19.99 3.37
CA SER A 178 46.30 21.17 3.11
C SER A 178 44.98 20.81 2.40
N ARG A 179 43.87 21.18 3.06
CA ARG A 179 42.64 21.79 2.52
C ARG A 179 42.25 21.57 1.04
N LEU A 180 41.03 21.04 0.88
CA LEU A 180 39.88 21.54 0.09
C LEU A 180 39.20 20.50 -0.79
N VAL A 181 37.88 20.50 -0.64
CA VAL A 181 36.85 19.92 -1.50
C VAL A 181 37.16 20.14 -2.98
N LYS A 182 37.14 19.06 -3.77
CA LYS A 182 36.55 19.08 -5.11
C LYS A 182 36.23 17.66 -5.57
N GLU A 183 34.94 17.46 -5.81
CA GLU A 183 34.43 16.45 -6.74
C GLU A 183 35.10 16.66 -8.09
N ASP A 184 35.65 15.59 -8.66
CA ASP A 184 35.82 15.48 -10.11
C ASP A 184 35.74 14.00 -10.49
N TYR A 185 34.71 13.72 -11.29
CA TYR A 185 34.47 12.47 -11.98
C TYR A 185 35.67 12.18 -12.91
N MET A 186 36.49 11.20 -12.55
CA MET A 186 37.53 10.67 -13.44
C MET A 186 37.16 9.26 -13.87
N PHE A 187 36.69 9.20 -15.12
CA PHE A 187 36.55 7.99 -15.94
C PHE A 187 37.72 7.03 -15.72
N LEU A 188 37.39 5.83 -15.23
CA LEU A 188 38.35 4.75 -15.10
C LEU A 188 38.67 4.20 -16.48
N LYS A 189 39.90 4.51 -16.90
CA LYS A 189 40.65 3.95 -18.01
C LYS A 189 40.45 2.43 -18.06
N GLU A 190 39.90 1.98 -19.18
CA GLU A 190 39.76 0.59 -19.56
C GLU A 190 41.14 -0.05 -19.67
N ASN A 191 41.50 -0.85 -18.67
CA ASN A 191 42.54 -1.87 -18.80
C ASN A 191 41.83 -3.21 -18.72
N GLY A 192 41.86 -3.93 -19.84
CA GLY A 192 41.35 -5.29 -19.94
C GLY A 192 42.13 -6.20 -19.01
N ASP A 193 41.45 -6.70 -17.99
CA ASP A 193 41.80 -7.92 -17.29
C ASP A 193 40.48 -8.67 -17.08
N THR A 194 40.49 -9.95 -17.40
CA THR A 194 39.39 -10.91 -17.24
C THR A 194 38.84 -10.85 -15.82
N LYS A 195 37.85 -9.99 -15.60
CA LYS A 195 37.12 -9.89 -14.33
C LYS A 195 36.25 -11.14 -14.24
N THR A 196 36.75 -12.15 -13.56
CA THR A 196 35.89 -13.14 -12.92
C THR A 196 34.74 -12.38 -12.27
N HIS A 197 33.50 -12.72 -12.62
CA HIS A 197 32.31 -12.06 -12.11
C HIS A 197 32.17 -12.43 -10.63
N ILE A 198 32.96 -11.78 -9.76
CA ILE A 198 32.97 -12.01 -8.32
C ILE A 198 31.59 -11.60 -7.83
N HIS A 199 30.82 -12.58 -7.36
CA HIS A 199 29.54 -12.33 -6.74
C HIS A 199 29.79 -11.85 -5.30
N TRP A 200 30.05 -10.56 -5.15
CA TRP A 200 30.54 -9.95 -3.90
C TRP A 200 29.67 -10.23 -2.67
N LYS A 201 28.39 -10.52 -2.86
CA LYS A 201 27.50 -10.96 -1.78
C LYS A 201 27.94 -12.27 -1.12
N GLU A 202 28.52 -13.20 -1.87
CA GLU A 202 29.02 -14.49 -1.36
C GLU A 202 30.37 -14.35 -0.62
N SER A 203 30.95 -13.16 -0.61
CA SER A 203 32.20 -12.85 0.09
C SER A 203 31.98 -12.34 1.53
N PHE A 204 30.73 -12.31 1.99
CA PHE A 204 30.31 -12.02 3.37
C PHE A 204 29.81 -13.28 4.06
#